data_AF-A0A533SRP7-F1
#
_entry.id   AF-A0A533SRP7-F1
#
_cell.length_a   1.000
_cell.length_b   1.000
_cell.length_c   1.000
_cell.angle_alpha   90.00
_cell.angle_beta   90.00
_cell.angle_gamma   90.00
#
_symmetry.space_group_name_H-M   'P 1'
#
loop_
_entity.id
_entity.type
_entity.pdbx_description
1 polymer ?
#
loop_
_entity_poly.entity_id
_entity_poly.type
_entity_poly.pdbx_seq_one_letter_code
_entity_poly.pdbx_strand_id
1 'polypeptide(L)'
;MEDARDSMSTGPSDSVPSLDSPDHAPLGIEPDFRVSVSWGYRRVPMCPLQITPDEILVGTPHGEVQRYPRAAIKSIRPEPEVLAGPRWSLRIEHSVPGRWPWLWLCDLQSVHPQIMERLVAYGYPVRPSAWPPFTRPQRIIILVIAFAPVAAVFWVLWLIATGR
;
A
#
# COMPACT_ATOMS: atom_id res chain seq x y z
N MET A 1 35.85 68.23 16.80
CA MET A 1 35.68 66.82 17.20
C MET A 1 34.28 66.43 16.77
N GLU A 2 34.03 66.12 15.49
CA GLU A 2 34.49 64.91 14.77
C GLU A 2 34.18 63.65 15.63
N ASP A 3 33.49 62.61 15.18
CA ASP A 3 33.08 62.21 13.84
C ASP A 3 32.07 61.05 13.95
N ALA A 4 31.28 60.87 12.89
CA ALA A 4 30.82 59.61 12.30
C ALA A 4 30.09 58.53 13.16
N ARG A 5 28.84 58.19 12.80
CA ARG A 5 28.55 57.10 11.83
C ARG A 5 27.05 56.78 11.74
N ASP A 6 26.59 56.77 10.49
CA ASP A 6 25.44 56.05 9.97
C ASP A 6 25.22 54.67 10.59
N SER A 7 23.95 54.31 10.81
CA SER A 7 23.39 53.04 10.31
C SER A 7 21.87 53.03 10.50
N MET A 8 21.15 53.43 9.45
CA MET A 8 19.87 52.80 9.14
C MET A 8 20.13 51.31 8.86
N SER A 9 19.46 50.42 9.59
CA SER A 9 19.34 49.02 9.18
C SER A 9 17.88 48.58 9.33
N THR A 10 17.20 48.57 8.19
CA THR A 10 16.00 47.79 7.93
C THR A 10 16.28 46.31 8.15
N GLY A 11 15.77 45.74 9.23
CA GLY A 11 15.63 44.29 9.39
C GLY A 11 14.14 43.95 9.43
N PRO A 12 13.58 43.25 8.42
CA PRO A 12 12.21 42.79 8.48
C PRO A 12 12.12 41.45 9.21
N SER A 13 10.88 41.18 9.63
CA SER A 13 10.32 39.86 9.88
C SER A 13 10.69 39.20 11.19
N ASP A 14 9.79 39.44 12.15
CA ASP A 14 9.18 38.39 12.98
C ASP A 14 9.14 37.06 12.22
N SER A 15 10.16 36.24 12.47
CA SER A 15 10.18 34.85 12.02
C SER A 15 9.35 34.08 13.03
N VAL A 16 8.05 34.03 12.76
CA VAL A 16 7.14 32.99 13.24
C VAL A 16 7.88 31.66 13.20
N PRO A 17 7.93 30.84 14.27
CA PRO A 17 8.48 29.51 14.17
C PRO A 17 7.63 28.73 13.17
N SER A 18 8.20 28.50 11.97
CA SER A 18 7.62 27.68 10.94
C SER A 18 7.31 26.31 11.53
N LEU A 19 6.02 26.00 11.61
CA LEU A 19 5.48 24.71 11.99
C LEU A 19 5.66 23.72 10.82
N ASP A 20 6.89 23.57 10.36
CA ASP A 20 7.26 22.72 9.22
C ASP A 20 8.59 22.05 9.55
N SER A 21 8.51 20.95 10.29
CA SER A 21 9.48 19.85 10.23
C SER A 21 8.93 18.71 11.07
N PRO A 22 8.41 17.62 10.45
CA PRO A 22 8.27 16.37 11.17
C PRO A 22 9.68 15.84 11.40
N ASP A 23 10.31 16.28 12.49
CA ASP A 23 11.46 15.61 13.11
C ASP A 23 11.01 14.23 13.59
N HIS A 24 10.82 13.32 12.62
CA HIS A 24 10.92 11.91 12.87
C HIS A 24 12.40 11.65 13.18
N ALA A 25 12.70 11.42 14.45
CA ALA A 25 13.93 10.79 14.88
C ALA A 25 14.34 9.74 13.84
N PRO A 26 15.60 9.71 13.37
CA PRO A 26 16.02 8.76 12.35
C PRO A 26 15.82 7.37 12.93
N LEU A 27 14.71 6.73 12.55
CA LEU A 27 14.62 5.29 12.52
C LEU A 27 15.88 4.87 11.79
N GLY A 28 16.75 4.07 12.42
CA GLY A 28 18.04 3.63 11.86
C GLY A 28 17.89 2.70 10.64
N ILE A 29 16.93 3.01 9.78
CA ILE A 29 16.49 2.38 8.55
C ILE A 29 16.43 3.52 7.55
N GLU A 30 17.08 3.38 6.41
CA GLU A 30 16.81 4.21 5.24
C GLU A 30 15.63 3.56 4.50
N PRO A 31 14.39 4.08 4.64
CA PRO A 31 13.22 3.34 4.21
C PRO A 31 13.08 3.37 2.69
N ASP A 32 12.91 2.19 2.10
CA ASP A 32 12.63 2.06 0.67
C ASP A 32 11.21 2.51 0.32
N PHE A 33 10.28 2.31 1.26
CA PHE A 33 8.86 2.58 1.07
C PHE A 33 8.23 3.14 2.33
N ARG A 34 7.12 3.88 2.18
CA ARG A 34 6.20 4.22 3.26
C ARG A 34 4.86 3.58 2.97
N VAL A 35 4.41 2.72 3.88
CA VAL A 35 3.20 1.91 3.68
C VAL A 35 2.35 1.94 4.95
N SER A 36 1.05 1.70 4.80
CA SER A 36 0.22 1.39 5.96
C SER A 36 0.50 -0.05 6.39
N VAL A 37 0.56 -0.31 7.69
CA VAL A 37 0.82 -1.64 8.23
C VAL A 37 -0.28 -2.03 9.20
N SER A 38 -0.79 -3.27 9.13
CA SER A 38 -1.69 -3.81 10.15
C SER A 38 -1.09 -5.02 10.86
N TRP A 39 -1.01 -4.93 12.18
CA TRP A 39 -0.73 -6.04 13.08
C TRP A 39 -2.04 -6.47 13.73
N GLY A 40 -2.63 -7.58 13.26
CA GLY A 40 -4.00 -7.93 13.65
C GLY A 40 -5.00 -6.86 13.22
N TYR A 41 -5.72 -6.27 14.18
CA TYR A 41 -6.78 -5.26 13.95
C TYR A 41 -6.28 -3.82 13.95
N ARG A 42 -5.03 -3.57 14.34
CA ARG A 42 -4.49 -2.21 14.46
C ARG A 42 -3.74 -1.84 13.19
N ARG A 43 -4.34 -0.96 12.38
CA ARG A 43 -3.72 -0.33 11.22
C ARG A 43 -2.95 0.92 11.67
N VAL A 44 -1.71 1.03 11.23
CA VAL A 44 -0.84 2.18 11.43
C VAL A 44 -0.42 2.70 10.06
N PRO A 45 -0.74 3.97 9.72
CA PRO A 45 -0.37 4.55 8.43
C PRO A 45 1.10 4.98 8.40
N MET A 46 1.67 5.09 7.19
CA MET A 46 2.96 5.74 6.92
C MET A 46 4.18 5.12 7.65
N CYS A 47 4.11 3.82 7.95
CA CYS A 47 5.24 3.08 8.50
C CYS A 47 6.37 2.96 7.47
N PRO A 48 7.62 3.25 7.83
CA PRO A 48 8.74 2.98 6.96
C PRO A 48 8.93 1.47 6.80
N LEU A 49 9.16 1.05 5.57
CA LEU A 49 9.39 -0.32 5.17
C LEU A 49 10.71 -0.37 4.41
N GLN A 50 11.60 -1.27 4.84
CA GLN A 50 12.81 -1.61 4.11
C GLN A 50 12.80 -3.12 3.85
N ILE A 51 13.09 -3.50 2.61
CA ILE A 51 13.10 -4.90 2.19
C ILE A 51 14.54 -5.22 1.82
N THR A 52 15.15 -6.15 2.56
CA THR A 52 16.52 -6.62 2.28
C THR A 52 16.47 -8.10 1.87
N PRO A 53 17.58 -8.66 1.37
CA PRO A 53 17.66 -10.09 1.05
C PRO A 53 17.42 -11.01 2.25
N ASP A 54 17.73 -10.55 3.46
CA ASP A 54 17.73 -11.39 4.67
C ASP A 54 16.54 -11.11 5.59
N GLU A 55 15.96 -9.91 5.53
CA GLU A 55 14.85 -9.52 6.40
C GLU A 55 13.98 -8.40 5.84
N ILE A 56 12.75 -8.31 6.34
CA ILE A 56 11.85 -7.17 6.14
C ILE A 56 11.85 -6.35 7.42
N LEU A 57 12.16 -5.07 7.32
CA LEU A 57 12.20 -4.13 8.43
C LEU A 57 10.98 -3.21 8.34
N VAL A 58 10.24 -3.11 9.44
CA VAL A 58 9.06 -2.26 9.54
C VAL A 58 9.22 -1.33 10.73
N GLY A 59 9.20 -0.02 10.50
CA GLY A 59 9.15 0.96 11.57
C GLY A 59 7.78 0.97 12.24
N THR A 60 7.77 1.09 13.56
CA THR A 60 6.57 1.29 14.37
C THR A 60 6.35 2.78 14.60
N PRO A 61 5.12 3.20 14.94
CA PRO A 61 4.84 4.60 15.26
C PRO A 61 5.56 5.07 16.54
N HIS A 62 6.13 4.16 17.33
CA HIS A 62 6.88 4.45 18.55
C HIS A 62 8.39 4.60 18.30
N GLY A 63 8.84 4.62 17.05
CA GLY A 63 10.27 4.74 16.73
C GLY A 63 11.04 3.42 16.83
N GLU A 64 10.35 2.30 17.05
CA GLU A 64 10.98 0.98 17.10
C GLU A 64 11.02 0.34 15.71
N VAL A 65 11.99 -0.55 15.48
CA VAL A 65 12.12 -1.30 14.24
C VAL A 65 11.78 -2.76 14.47
N GLN A 66 10.71 -3.23 13.84
CA GLN A 66 10.35 -4.63 13.84
C GLN A 66 11.02 -5.35 12.67
N ARG A 67 11.86 -6.34 13.01
CA ARG A 67 12.62 -7.13 12.04
C ARG A 67 11.99 -8.47 11.76
N TYR A 68 11.72 -8.79 10.50
CA TYR A 68 11.10 -10.04 10.08
C TYR A 68 12.11 -10.82 9.21
N PRO A 69 12.89 -11.75 9.80
CA PRO A 69 13.85 -12.54 9.06
C PRO A 69 13.17 -13.32 7.94
N ARG A 70 13.80 -13.39 6.77
CA ARG A 70 13.32 -14.17 5.62
C ARG A 70 13.08 -15.63 6.00
N ALA A 71 13.96 -16.21 6.81
CA ALA A 71 13.83 -17.57 7.32
C ALA A 71 12.56 -17.78 8.18
N ALA A 72 12.04 -16.73 8.80
CA ALA A 72 10.80 -16.77 9.58
C ALA A 72 9.56 -16.50 8.73
N ILE A 73 9.71 -16.01 7.49
CA ILE A 73 8.58 -15.71 6.59
C ILE A 73 8.18 -16.99 5.85
N LYS A 74 6.93 -17.39 6.07
CA LYS A 74 6.35 -18.63 5.51
C LYS A 74 5.72 -18.41 4.14
N SER A 75 5.00 -17.29 3.98
CA SER A 75 4.39 -16.92 2.72
C SER A 75 4.11 -15.43 2.65
N ILE A 76 4.19 -14.87 1.44
CA ILE A 76 3.72 -13.52 1.12
C ILE A 76 2.62 -13.64 0.07
N ARG A 77 1.46 -13.05 0.33
CA ARG A 77 0.28 -13.16 -0.55
C ARG A 77 -0.25 -11.77 -0.89
N PRO A 78 -0.34 -11.42 -2.19
CA PRO A 78 -1.05 -10.23 -2.62
C PRO A 78 -2.56 -10.48 -2.54
N GLU A 79 -3.25 -9.63 -1.80
CA GLU A 79 -4.69 -9.68 -1.59
C GLU A 79 -5.33 -8.36 -2.07
N PRO A 80 -6.33 -8.41 -2.97
CA PRO A 80 -7.11 -7.22 -3.33
C PRO A 80 -8.02 -6.84 -2.15
N GLU A 81 -8.08 -5.56 -1.80
CA GLU A 81 -9.03 -5.04 -0.82
C GLU A 81 -10.43 -5.03 -1.46
N VAL A 82 -11.18 -6.12 -1.25
CA VAL A 82 -12.44 -6.46 -1.95
C VAL A 82 -13.54 -5.37 -1.86
N LEU A 83 -13.41 -4.41 -0.94
CA LEU A 83 -14.46 -3.45 -0.60
C LEU A 83 -14.17 -2.00 -1.01
N ALA A 84 -12.99 -1.65 -1.55
CA ALA A 84 -12.58 -0.23 -1.71
C ALA A 84 -11.92 0.14 -3.06
N GLY A 85 -12.06 -0.69 -4.10
CA GLY A 85 -11.45 -0.47 -5.42
C GLY A 85 -10.15 -1.25 -5.62
N PRO A 86 -9.31 -0.92 -6.63
CA PRO A 86 -8.01 -1.55 -6.78
C PRO A 86 -7.12 -1.01 -5.67
N ARG A 87 -7.17 -1.62 -4.50
CA ARG A 87 -6.22 -1.38 -3.41
C ARG A 87 -5.53 -2.69 -3.15
N TRP A 88 -4.21 -2.69 -3.33
CA TRP A 88 -3.38 -3.84 -3.08
C TRP A 88 -2.96 -3.87 -1.62
N SER A 89 -3.03 -5.07 -1.04
CA SER A 89 -2.44 -5.38 0.25
C SER A 89 -1.56 -6.62 0.13
N LEU A 90 -0.53 -6.72 0.98
CA LEU A 90 0.33 -7.89 1.08
C LEU A 90 0.20 -8.48 2.47
N ARG A 91 -0.28 -9.71 2.54
CA ARG A 91 -0.28 -10.50 3.77
C ARG A 91 1.03 -11.28 3.86
N ILE A 92 1.80 -11.02 4.91
CA ILE A 92 3.05 -11.70 5.23
C ILE A 92 2.78 -12.61 6.43
N GLU A 93 2.86 -13.92 6.21
CA GLU A 93 2.73 -14.94 7.24
C GLU A 93 4.13 -15.28 7.77
N HIS A 94 4.30 -15.31 9.09
CA HIS A 94 5.61 -15.58 9.69
C HIS A 94 5.54 -16.37 11.01
N SER A 95 6.69 -16.84 11.48
CA SER A 95 6.86 -17.54 12.77
C SER A 95 7.72 -16.79 13.79
N VAL A 96 7.89 -15.47 13.62
CA VAL A 96 8.62 -14.65 14.60
C VAL A 96 7.98 -14.78 16.01
N PRO A 97 8.74 -15.17 17.04
CA PRO A 97 8.20 -15.35 18.39
C PRO A 97 7.68 -14.03 18.98
N GLY A 98 6.61 -14.10 19.78
CA GLY A 98 6.06 -12.93 20.48
C GLY A 98 5.38 -11.90 19.57
N ARG A 99 5.11 -12.24 18.30
CA ARG A 99 4.44 -11.36 17.33
C ARG A 99 3.17 -11.99 16.79
N TRP A 100 2.27 -11.14 16.30
CA TRP A 100 1.08 -11.59 15.57
C TRP A 100 1.51 -12.45 14.38
N PRO A 101 0.88 -13.60 14.11
CA PRO A 101 1.32 -14.54 13.07
C PRO A 101 1.22 -14.01 11.63
N TRP A 102 0.58 -12.85 11.43
CA TRP A 102 0.49 -12.18 10.15
C TRP A 102 0.72 -10.67 10.27
N LEU A 103 1.43 -10.15 9.28
CA LEU A 103 1.69 -8.74 9.04
C LEU A 103 1.01 -8.36 7.73
N TRP A 104 0.21 -7.30 7.73
CA TRP A 104 -0.39 -6.77 6.50
C TRP A 104 0.30 -5.48 6.10
N LEU A 105 0.78 -5.41 4.87
CA LEU A 105 1.14 -4.16 4.22
C LEU A 105 -0.08 -3.70 3.40
N CYS A 106 -0.56 -2.50 3.68
CA CYS A 106 -1.79 -1.93 3.13
C CYS A 106 -1.48 -0.68 2.31
N ASP A 107 -2.46 -0.21 1.53
CA ASP A 107 -2.36 0.99 0.68
C ASP A 107 -1.21 0.94 -0.34
N LEU A 108 -0.95 -0.23 -0.91
CA LEU A 108 0.22 -0.42 -1.77
C LEU A 108 0.01 0.09 -3.20
N GLN A 109 -1.05 0.84 -3.50
CA GLN A 109 -1.47 1.05 -4.89
C GLN A 109 -0.38 1.63 -5.81
N SER A 110 0.41 2.59 -5.33
CA SER A 110 1.51 3.21 -6.09
C SER A 110 2.83 2.44 -6.02
N VAL A 111 3.05 1.67 -4.96
CA VAL A 111 4.34 1.03 -4.64
C VAL A 111 4.33 -0.49 -4.82
N HIS A 112 3.15 -1.10 -5.05
CA HIS A 112 2.97 -2.54 -5.15
C HIS A 112 3.87 -3.18 -6.20
N PRO A 113 4.01 -2.66 -7.44
CA PRO A 113 4.90 -3.26 -8.44
C PRO A 113 6.36 -3.31 -7.95
N GLN A 114 6.85 -2.24 -7.33
CA GLN A 114 8.23 -2.11 -6.86
C GLN A 114 8.51 -3.02 -5.66
N ILE A 115 7.55 -3.10 -4.72
CA ILE A 115 7.64 -4.01 -3.58
C ILE A 115 7.65 -5.46 -4.08
N MET A 116 6.75 -5.81 -5.00
CA MET A 116 6.68 -7.16 -5.56
C MET A 116 7.96 -7.53 -6.33
N GLU A 117 8.48 -6.62 -7.15
CA GLU A 117 9.73 -6.82 -7.88
C GLU A 117 10.90 -7.10 -6.92
N ARG A 118 11.03 -6.32 -5.84
CA ARG A 118 12.07 -6.55 -4.82
C ARG A 118 11.88 -7.87 -4.09
N LEU A 119 10.65 -8.21 -3.68
CA LEU A 119 10.37 -9.47 -3.01
C LEU A 119 10.71 -10.68 -3.89
N VAL A 120 10.43 -10.59 -5.20
CA VAL A 120 10.80 -11.61 -6.18
C VAL A 120 12.31 -11.66 -6.39
N ALA A 121 12.97 -10.51 -6.57
CA ALA A 121 14.42 -10.42 -6.75
C ALA A 121 15.20 -10.99 -5.55
N TYR A 122 14.71 -10.78 -4.34
CA TYR A 122 15.29 -11.30 -3.11
C TYR A 122 14.85 -12.73 -2.75
N GLY A 123 14.04 -13.37 -3.60
CA GLY A 123 13.63 -14.76 -3.41
C GLY A 123 12.78 -14.98 -2.15
N TYR A 124 11.91 -14.03 -1.80
CA TYR A 124 10.89 -14.25 -0.79
C TYR A 124 9.84 -15.25 -1.27
N PRO A 125 9.16 -15.99 -0.37
CA PRO A 125 8.14 -16.96 -0.73
C PRO A 125 6.82 -16.27 -1.12
N VAL A 126 6.86 -15.54 -2.23
CA VAL A 126 5.72 -14.85 -2.83
C VAL A 126 4.84 -15.89 -3.51
N ARG A 127 3.62 -16.06 -3.02
CA ARG A 127 2.62 -16.91 -3.68
C ARG A 127 1.77 -16.05 -4.61
N PRO A 128 1.36 -16.59 -5.77
CA PRO A 128 0.35 -15.92 -6.58
C PRO A 128 -0.90 -15.72 -5.74
N SER A 129 -1.59 -14.59 -5.95
CA SER A 129 -2.88 -14.36 -5.33
C SER A 129 -3.80 -15.55 -5.60
N ALA A 130 -4.44 -16.09 -4.56
CA ALA A 130 -5.47 -17.11 -4.72
C ALA A 130 -6.75 -16.53 -5.37
N TRP A 131 -6.81 -15.21 -5.56
CA TRP A 131 -7.87 -14.57 -6.29
C TRP A 131 -7.63 -14.74 -7.79
N PRO A 132 -8.65 -15.15 -8.57
CA PRO A 132 -8.61 -14.97 -10.01
C PRO A 132 -8.25 -13.50 -10.28
N PRO A 133 -7.38 -13.19 -11.26
CA PRO A 133 -7.14 -11.82 -11.66
C PRO A 133 -8.47 -11.23 -12.15
N PHE A 134 -9.22 -10.57 -11.27
CA PHE A 134 -10.48 -9.90 -11.58
C PHE A 134 -10.24 -8.55 -12.24
N THR A 135 -9.31 -8.54 -13.20
CA THR A 135 -9.03 -7.48 -14.16
C THR A 135 -8.83 -8.11 -15.53
N ARG A 136 -9.79 -8.93 -15.97
CA ARG A 136 -9.92 -9.30 -17.38
C ARG A 136 -11.32 -8.92 -17.88
N PRO A 137 -11.44 -8.27 -19.07
CA PRO A 137 -12.72 -7.99 -19.73
C PRO A 137 -13.57 -9.26 -19.99
N GLN A 138 -13.01 -10.45 -19.77
CA GLN A 138 -13.69 -11.74 -19.85
C GLN A 138 -14.93 -11.85 -18.95
N ARG A 139 -15.02 -11.22 -17.77
CA ARG A 139 -16.26 -11.29 -16.96
C ARG A 139 -17.41 -10.49 -17.58
N ILE A 140 -17.12 -9.32 -18.17
CA ILE A 140 -18.10 -8.55 -18.93
C ILE A 140 -18.52 -9.37 -20.15
N ILE A 141 -17.57 -9.98 -20.87
CA ILE A 141 -17.89 -10.83 -22.03
C ILE A 141 -18.75 -12.03 -21.60
N ILE A 142 -18.44 -12.72 -20.50
CA ILE A 142 -19.24 -13.85 -20.00
C ILE A 142 -20.63 -13.38 -19.56
N LEU A 143 -20.74 -12.25 -18.86
CA LEU A 143 -22.03 -11.68 -18.48
C LEU A 143 -22.84 -11.26 -19.73
N VAL A 144 -22.21 -10.62 -20.71
CA VAL A 144 -22.85 -10.24 -21.97
C VAL A 144 -23.30 -11.49 -22.74
N ILE A 145 -22.47 -12.53 -22.84
CA ILE A 145 -22.86 -13.80 -23.49
C ILE A 145 -23.99 -14.50 -22.72
N ALA A 146 -23.98 -14.47 -21.39
CA ALA A 146 -25.02 -15.11 -20.58
C ALA A 146 -26.36 -14.34 -20.64
N PHE A 147 -26.33 -13.01 -20.69
CA PHE A 147 -27.53 -12.18 -20.66
C PHE A 147 -28.06 -11.77 -22.04
N ALA A 148 -27.23 -11.78 -23.09
CA ALA A 148 -27.66 -11.51 -24.46
C ALA A 148 -28.80 -12.43 -24.95
N PRO A 149 -28.77 -13.77 -24.76
CA PRO A 149 -29.86 -14.63 -25.20
C PRO A 149 -31.16 -14.37 -24.42
N VAL A 150 -31.06 -14.03 -23.12
CA VAL A 150 -32.25 -13.70 -22.31
C VAL A 150 -32.89 -12.40 -22.79
N ALA A 151 -32.08 -11.37 -23.07
CA ALA A 151 -32.57 -10.11 -23.63
C ALA A 151 -33.18 -10.29 -25.02
N ALA A 152 -32.59 -11.14 -25.87
CA ALA A 152 -33.11 -11.45 -27.20
C ALA A 152 -34.47 -12.16 -27.14
N VAL A 153 -34.62 -13.16 -26.26
CA VAL A 153 -35.91 -13.84 -26.05
C VAL A 153 -36.96 -12.87 -25.55
N PHE A 154 -36.60 -12.00 -24.59
CA PHE A 154 -37.52 -10.99 -24.07
C PHE A 154 -37.96 -9.99 -25.16
N TRP A 155 -37.04 -9.58 -26.03
CA TRP A 155 -37.34 -8.70 -27.16
C TRP A 155 -38.29 -9.36 -28.16
N VAL A 156 -38.05 -10.62 -28.53
CA VAL A 156 -38.91 -11.37 -29.45
C VAL A 156 -40.32 -11.54 -28.89
N LEU A 157 -40.44 -11.90 -27.60
CA LEU A 157 -41.73 -11.99 -26.92
C LEU A 157 -42.46 -10.64 -26.89
N TRP A 158 -41.73 -9.54 -26.69
CA TRP A 158 -42.30 -8.19 -26.71
C TRP A 158 -42.82 -7.78 -28.10
N LEU A 159 -42.11 -8.10 -29.18
CA LEU A 159 -42.58 -7.86 -30.56
C LEU A 159 -43.87 -8.64 -30.86
N ILE A 160 -43.91 -9.92 -30.49
CA ILE A 160 -45.10 -10.77 -30.66
C ILE A 160 -46.29 -10.19 -29.88
N ALA A 161 -46.06 -9.76 -28.64
CA ALA A 161 -47.11 -9.18 -27.79
C ALA A 161 -47.62 -7.82 -28.30
N THR A 162 -46.80 -7.04 -29.00
CA THR A 162 -47.15 -5.71 -29.50
C THR A 162 -47.63 -5.69 -30.95
N GLY A 163 -47.64 -6.84 -31.64
CA GLY A 163 -48.16 -6.96 -33.02
C GLY A 163 -47.30 -6.26 -34.07
N ARG A 164 -45.99 -6.14 -33.82
CA ARG A 164 -44.99 -5.64 -34.76
C ARG A 164 -44.18 -6.78 -35.36
#